data_AF-A0A2A8HZG2-F1
#
_entry.id   AF-A0A2A8HZG2-F1
#
_cell.length_a   1.000
_cell.length_b   1.000
_cell.length_c   1.000
_cell.angle_alpha   90.00
_cell.angle_beta   90.00
_cell.angle_gamma   90.00
#
_symmetry.space_group_name_H-M   'P 1'
#
loop_
_entity.id
_entity.type
_entity.pdbx_description
1 polymer ?
#
loop_
_entity_poly.entity_id
_entity_poly.type
_entity_poly.pdbx_seq_one_letter_code
_entity_poly.pdbx_strand_id
1 'polypeptide(L)'
;MLIHIHVPKCSGSSVNALVSRKFGTRAVSFDHPDIKKILQEKDNRFRDENFDCFFGHTTANLDDLFDRPVIKFSIMRDPIDRICSFFNYIHMTPAHPLHSALRERLPTLDAMADGVFEDIDHLEANWCNYFCRAYSGKAVRTVSEFAAARASILREIEDGRLVVGGQGPH
;
A
#
# COMPACT_ATOMS: atom_id res chain seq x y z
N MET A 1 14.48 5.39 10.42
CA MET A 1 13.11 4.83 10.52
C MET A 1 12.87 3.89 9.33
N LEU A 2 12.32 2.71 9.55
CA LEU A 2 11.96 1.78 8.48
C LEU A 2 10.44 1.78 8.25
N ILE A 3 10.00 1.87 7.00
CA ILE A 3 8.56 1.89 6.68
C ILE A 3 8.23 0.84 5.63
N HIS A 4 7.37 -0.13 5.99
CA HIS A 4 6.79 -1.05 5.01
C HIS A 4 5.52 -0.45 4.41
N ILE A 5 5.58 -0.05 3.14
CA ILE A 5 4.40 0.35 2.37
C ILE A 5 3.70 -0.93 1.89
N HIS A 6 2.66 -1.36 2.61
CA HIS A 6 1.91 -2.57 2.27
C HIS A 6 1.01 -2.31 1.07
N VAL A 7 1.32 -2.94 -0.07
CA VAL A 7 0.40 -3.08 -1.19
C VAL A 7 -0.41 -4.38 -1.06
N PRO A 8 -1.75 -4.33 -1.04
CA PRO A 8 -2.60 -5.50 -0.93
C PRO A 8 -2.25 -6.55 -1.99
N LYS A 9 -2.29 -7.82 -1.56
CA LYS A 9 -2.07 -9.00 -2.41
C LYS A 9 -0.64 -9.14 -2.97
N CYS A 10 0.32 -8.44 -2.37
CA CYS A 10 1.75 -8.59 -2.62
C CYS A 10 2.49 -9.24 -1.43
N SER A 11 1.88 -10.23 -0.78
CA SER A 11 2.46 -10.93 0.39
C SER A 11 2.80 -10.03 1.59
N GLY A 12 2.16 -8.86 1.69
CA GLY A 12 2.47 -7.87 2.73
C GLY A 12 2.16 -8.31 4.16
N SER A 13 1.16 -9.19 4.37
CA SER A 13 0.88 -9.75 5.71
C SER A 13 2.06 -10.56 6.27
N SER A 14 2.77 -11.31 5.42
CA SER A 14 3.96 -12.07 5.82
C SER A 14 5.11 -11.14 6.21
N VAL A 15 5.28 -10.04 5.46
CA VAL A 15 6.27 -9.00 5.76
C VAL A 15 5.92 -8.28 7.06
N ASN A 16 4.65 -7.92 7.26
CA ASN A 16 4.17 -7.30 8.50
C ASN A 16 4.48 -8.19 9.70
N ALA A 17 4.15 -9.50 9.63
CA ALA A 17 4.47 -10.45 10.69
C ALA A 17 5.98 -10.58 10.95
N LEU A 18 6.81 -10.52 9.89
CA LEU A 18 8.26 -10.51 10.02
C LEU A 18 8.77 -9.27 10.76
N VAL A 19 8.34 -8.07 10.36
CA VAL A 19 8.80 -6.83 11.01
C VAL A 19 8.27 -6.68 12.42
N SER A 20 7.01 -7.05 12.69
CA SER A 20 6.46 -7.06 14.04
C SER A 20 7.27 -7.96 14.96
N ARG A 21 7.66 -9.16 14.48
CA ARG A 21 8.52 -10.06 15.26
C ARG A 21 9.92 -9.48 15.48
N LYS A 22 10.50 -8.86 14.45
CA LYS A 22 11.88 -8.34 14.50
C LYS A 22 12.03 -7.12 15.42
N PHE A 23 11.09 -6.19 15.38
CA PHE A 23 11.17 -4.92 16.11
C PHE A 23 10.31 -4.90 17.38
N GLY A 24 9.48 -5.91 17.61
CA GLY A 24 8.66 -6.03 18.82
C GLY A 24 7.75 -4.82 19.00
N THR A 25 7.75 -4.25 20.20
CA THR A 25 6.96 -3.06 20.57
C THR A 25 7.38 -1.78 19.84
N ARG A 26 8.54 -1.79 19.17
CA ARG A 26 9.04 -0.67 18.36
C ARG A 26 8.57 -0.75 16.91
N ALA A 27 7.78 -1.77 16.54
CA ALA A 27 7.04 -1.84 15.29
C ALA A 27 5.55 -1.54 15.52
N VAL A 28 4.97 -0.66 14.70
CA VAL A 28 3.55 -0.29 14.82
C VAL A 28 2.86 -0.25 13.45
N SER A 29 1.60 -0.71 13.42
CA SER A 29 0.77 -0.65 12.22
C SER A 29 0.19 0.76 12.03
N PHE A 30 0.14 1.25 10.79
CA PHE A 30 -0.65 2.44 10.42
C PHE A 30 -2.15 2.25 10.63
N ASP A 31 -2.62 1.00 10.69
CA ASP A 31 -4.01 0.66 10.97
C ASP A 31 -4.29 0.56 12.49
N HIS A 32 -3.29 0.79 13.35
CA HIS A 32 -3.48 0.75 14.80
C HIS A 32 -4.33 1.94 15.28
N PRO A 33 -5.39 1.74 16.10
CA PRO A 33 -6.34 2.81 16.46
C PRO A 33 -5.69 4.09 16.99
N ASP A 34 -4.67 3.95 17.83
CA ASP A 34 -4.00 5.10 18.46
C ASP A 34 -2.95 5.77 17.57
N ILE A 35 -2.54 5.16 16.45
CA ILE A 35 -1.40 5.67 15.70
C ILE A 35 -1.69 7.01 15.05
N LYS A 36 -2.93 7.23 14.60
CA LYS A 36 -3.36 8.52 14.04
C LYS A 36 -3.20 9.62 15.07
N LYS A 37 -3.58 9.37 16.33
CA LYS A 37 -3.44 10.30 17.44
C LYS A 37 -1.96 10.57 17.73
N ILE A 38 -1.12 9.53 17.78
CA ILE A 38 0.32 9.67 17.98
C ILE A 38 0.96 10.53 16.87
N LEU A 39 0.65 10.28 15.60
CA LEU A 39 1.21 11.03 14.47
C LEU A 39 0.76 12.50 14.43
N GLN A 40 -0.34 12.85 15.09
CA GLN A 40 -0.89 14.21 15.17
C GLN A 40 -0.41 14.98 16.41
N GLU A 41 -0.32 14.32 17.55
CA GLU A 41 -0.09 14.97 18.85
C GLU A 41 1.36 14.89 19.33
N LYS A 42 2.15 13.95 18.81
CA LYS A 42 3.55 13.75 19.21
C LYS A 42 4.50 14.27 18.16
N ASP A 43 5.58 14.89 18.62
CA ASP A 43 6.62 15.42 17.77
C ASP A 43 7.46 14.30 17.12
N ASN A 44 8.34 14.69 16.19
CA ASN A 44 9.25 13.78 15.50
C ASN A 44 10.16 13.05 16.49
N ARG A 45 10.70 13.79 17.48
CA ARG A 45 11.58 13.25 18.51
C ARG A 45 10.94 12.11 19.30
N PHE A 46 9.72 12.29 19.80
CA PHE A 46 8.99 11.21 20.48
C PHE A 46 8.87 9.99 19.58
N ARG A 47 8.53 10.18 18.30
CA ARG A 47 8.36 9.07 17.36
C ARG A 47 9.68 8.34 17.09
N ASP A 48 10.78 9.05 16.99
CA ASP A 48 12.10 8.47 16.80
C ASP A 48 12.63 7.72 18.01
N GLU A 49 12.32 8.19 19.23
CA GLU A 49 12.68 7.52 20.47
C GLU A 49 11.86 6.23 20.69
N ASN A 50 10.59 6.20 20.28
CA ASN A 50 9.67 5.12 20.63
C ASN A 50 9.51 4.03 19.56
N PHE A 51 9.73 4.36 18.28
CA PHE A 51 9.50 3.43 17.18
C PHE A 51 10.74 3.25 16.32
N ASP A 52 10.86 2.11 15.66
CA ASP A 52 11.87 1.83 14.63
C ASP A 52 11.27 1.38 13.31
N CYS A 53 10.03 0.89 13.34
CA CYS A 53 9.35 0.42 12.16
C CYS A 53 7.87 0.80 12.15
N PHE A 54 7.40 1.31 11.02
CA PHE A 54 5.98 1.42 10.72
C PHE A 54 5.63 0.48 9.56
N PHE A 55 4.41 -0.05 9.56
CA PHE A 55 3.95 -0.92 8.48
C PHE A 55 2.45 -0.80 8.26
N GLY A 56 1.96 -1.16 7.07
CA GLY A 56 0.53 -1.16 6.77
C GLY A 56 0.19 -0.34 5.53
N HIS A 57 -1.11 -0.09 5.33
CA HIS A 57 -1.59 0.62 4.16
C HIS A 57 -1.32 2.11 4.29
N THR A 58 -0.33 2.60 3.57
CA THR A 58 0.09 4.01 3.60
C THR A 58 0.64 4.44 2.24
N THR A 59 0.98 5.72 2.12
CA THR A 59 1.66 6.29 0.95
C THR A 59 3.12 6.64 1.26
N ALA A 60 3.91 6.95 0.24
CA ALA A 60 5.34 7.24 0.39
C ALA A 60 5.68 8.60 1.05
N ASN A 61 4.69 9.48 1.26
CA ASN A 61 4.90 10.84 1.77
C ASN A 61 4.99 10.85 3.30
N LEU A 62 6.08 10.31 3.85
CA LEU A 62 6.26 10.10 5.29
C LEU A 62 7.58 10.65 5.83
N ASP A 63 8.38 11.28 4.97
CA ASP A 63 9.74 11.70 5.32
C ASP A 63 9.74 12.80 6.41
N ASP A 64 8.74 13.70 6.40
CA ASP A 64 8.61 14.79 7.38
C ASP A 64 8.11 14.33 8.77
N LEU A 65 7.75 13.05 8.94
CA LEU A 65 7.22 12.53 10.21
C LEU A 65 8.33 12.18 11.21
N PHE A 66 9.60 12.19 10.81
CA PHE A 66 10.73 11.72 11.59
C PHE A 66 11.93 12.65 11.39
N ASP A 67 12.76 12.84 12.41
CA ASP A 67 13.97 13.67 12.31
C ASP A 67 15.17 12.88 11.77
N ARG A 68 15.11 11.56 11.85
CA ARG A 68 16.11 10.65 11.29
C ARG A 68 15.73 10.15 9.89
N PRO A 69 16.71 9.68 9.09
CA PRO A 69 16.46 9.16 7.75
C PRO A 69 15.38 8.07 7.71
N VAL A 70 14.46 8.20 6.75
CA VAL A 70 13.40 7.24 6.48
C VAL A 70 13.80 6.35 5.30
N ILE A 71 13.71 5.04 5.49
CA ILE A 71 13.86 4.05 4.42
C ILE A 71 12.53 3.35 4.26
N LYS A 72 11.92 3.50 3.08
CA LYS A 72 10.70 2.84 2.69
C LYS A 72 11.04 1.54 2.00
N PHE A 73 10.24 0.51 2.21
CA PHE A 73 10.34 -0.71 1.45
C PHE A 73 8.97 -1.30 1.15
N SER A 74 8.87 -2.05 0.06
CA SER A 74 7.62 -2.66 -0.37
C SER A 74 7.88 -3.93 -1.17
N ILE A 75 6.89 -4.82 -1.20
CA ILE A 75 6.89 -5.97 -2.10
C ILE A 75 5.90 -5.70 -3.22
N MET A 76 6.36 -5.89 -4.45
CA MET A 76 5.58 -5.83 -5.66
C MET A 76 5.22 -7.21 -6.17
N ARG A 77 4.17 -7.22 -6.97
CA ARG A 77 3.70 -8.33 -7.77
C ARG A 77 3.36 -7.78 -9.15
N ASP A 78 3.37 -8.64 -10.16
CA ASP A 78 2.79 -8.29 -11.45
C ASP A 78 1.39 -7.65 -11.25
N PRO A 79 1.11 -6.49 -11.88
CA PRO A 79 -0.16 -5.79 -11.68
C PRO A 79 -1.38 -6.63 -12.01
N ILE A 80 -1.34 -7.45 -13.05
CA ILE A 80 -2.47 -8.31 -13.48
C ILE A 80 -2.67 -9.42 -12.45
N ASP A 81 -1.61 -10.09 -12.01
CA ASP A 81 -1.72 -11.11 -10.97
C ASP A 81 -2.25 -10.55 -9.64
N ARG A 82 -1.87 -9.32 -9.28
CA ARG A 82 -2.40 -8.62 -8.10
C ARG A 82 -3.91 -8.42 -8.23
N ILE A 83 -4.36 -7.93 -9.39
CA ILE A 83 -5.78 -7.69 -9.72
C ILE A 83 -6.57 -9.00 -9.60
N CYS A 84 -6.08 -10.10 -10.20
CA CYS A 84 -6.70 -11.43 -10.12
C CYS A 84 -6.74 -11.95 -8.67
N SER A 85 -5.65 -11.78 -7.92
CA SER A 85 -5.61 -12.19 -6.51
C SER A 85 -6.58 -11.38 -5.65
N PHE A 86 -6.74 -10.09 -5.92
CA PHE A 86 -7.67 -9.20 -5.23
C PHE A 86 -9.13 -9.55 -5.56
N PHE A 87 -9.44 -9.76 -6.84
CA PHE A 87 -10.73 -10.26 -7.32
C PHE A 87 -11.17 -11.51 -6.56
N ASN A 88 -10.32 -12.54 -6.58
CA ASN A 88 -10.59 -13.82 -5.94
C ASN A 88 -10.73 -13.68 -4.43
N TYR A 89 -9.89 -12.85 -3.79
CA TYR A 89 -9.97 -12.59 -2.36
C TYR A 89 -11.34 -12.02 -1.96
N ILE A 90 -11.83 -11.00 -2.67
CA ILE A 90 -13.15 -10.43 -2.39
C ILE A 90 -14.24 -11.49 -2.63
N HIS A 91 -14.18 -12.22 -3.76
CA HIS A 91 -15.16 -13.25 -4.12
C HIS A 91 -15.24 -14.43 -3.15
N MET A 92 -14.14 -14.75 -2.47
CA MET A 92 -14.06 -15.87 -1.52
C MET A 92 -14.24 -15.43 -0.07
N THR A 93 -14.40 -14.13 0.21
CA THR A 93 -14.52 -13.60 1.57
C THR A 93 -15.90 -12.97 1.77
N PRO A 94 -16.93 -13.73 2.21
CA PRO A 94 -18.28 -13.21 2.40
C PRO A 94 -18.37 -12.01 3.36
N ALA A 95 -17.47 -11.94 4.34
CA ALA A 95 -17.40 -10.83 5.29
C ALA A 95 -16.73 -9.56 4.72
N HIS A 96 -16.17 -9.60 3.51
CA HIS A 96 -15.54 -8.43 2.91
C HIS A 96 -16.62 -7.40 2.51
N PRO A 97 -16.45 -6.10 2.81
CA PRO A 97 -17.49 -5.09 2.53
C PRO A 97 -17.93 -5.05 1.06
N LEU A 98 -17.00 -5.30 0.14
CA LEU A 98 -17.26 -5.30 -1.30
C LEU A 98 -17.74 -6.66 -1.85
N HIS A 99 -17.89 -7.70 -1.01
CA HIS A 99 -18.18 -9.06 -1.49
C HIS A 99 -19.47 -9.14 -2.32
N SER A 100 -20.58 -8.72 -1.73
CA SER A 100 -21.90 -8.82 -2.37
C SER A 100 -21.98 -7.98 -3.63
N ALA A 101 -21.58 -6.69 -3.54
CA ALA A 101 -21.61 -5.78 -4.67
C ALA A 101 -20.73 -6.25 -5.84
N LEU A 102 -19.53 -6.77 -5.53
CA LEU A 102 -18.63 -7.25 -6.58
C LEU A 102 -19.14 -8.54 -7.23
N ARG A 103 -19.67 -9.49 -6.45
CA ARG A 103 -20.24 -10.73 -7.01
C ARG A 103 -21.44 -10.49 -7.91
N GLU A 104 -22.24 -9.48 -7.61
CA GLU A 104 -23.40 -9.11 -8.40
C GLU A 104 -22.99 -8.44 -9.73
N ARG A 105 -22.08 -7.46 -9.66
CA ARG A 105 -21.70 -6.66 -10.84
C ARG A 105 -20.62 -7.29 -11.71
N LEU A 106 -19.70 -8.03 -11.12
CA LEU A 106 -18.59 -8.68 -11.82
C LEU A 106 -18.39 -10.10 -11.28
N PRO A 107 -19.29 -11.05 -11.63
CA PRO A 107 -19.21 -12.43 -11.13
C PRO A 107 -17.98 -13.20 -11.64
N THR A 108 -17.42 -12.80 -12.78
CA THR A 108 -16.20 -13.34 -13.37
C THR A 108 -15.39 -12.21 -14.00
N LEU A 109 -14.07 -12.39 -14.17
CA LEU A 109 -13.23 -11.40 -14.85
C LEU A 109 -13.59 -11.26 -16.34
N ASP A 110 -14.16 -12.29 -16.97
CA ASP A 110 -14.62 -12.24 -18.37
C ASP A 110 -15.83 -11.33 -18.55
N ALA A 111 -16.57 -11.04 -17.48
CA ALA A 111 -17.70 -10.11 -17.49
C ALA A 111 -17.28 -8.64 -17.37
N MET A 112 -15.98 -8.33 -17.46
CA MET A 112 -15.47 -6.96 -17.35
C MET A 112 -15.94 -6.09 -18.53
N ALA A 113 -16.57 -4.97 -18.21
CA ALA A 113 -17.04 -3.98 -19.17
C ALA A 113 -16.74 -2.56 -18.65
N ASP A 114 -16.86 -1.57 -19.54
CA ASP A 114 -16.75 -0.16 -19.15
C ASP A 114 -17.79 0.19 -18.08
N GLY A 115 -17.39 1.04 -17.13
CA GLY A 115 -18.27 1.47 -16.04
C GLY A 115 -18.53 0.43 -14.94
N VAL A 116 -17.93 -0.77 -14.99
CA VAL A 116 -18.17 -1.82 -13.98
C VAL A 116 -17.76 -1.43 -12.55
N PHE A 117 -16.92 -0.40 -12.39
CA PHE A 117 -16.54 0.16 -11.09
C PHE A 117 -17.34 1.40 -10.69
N GLU A 118 -18.22 1.91 -11.55
CA GLU A 118 -19.06 3.07 -11.23
C GLU A 118 -19.87 2.77 -9.97
N ASP A 119 -19.85 3.72 -9.03
CA ASP A 119 -20.54 3.64 -7.74
C ASP A 119 -20.13 2.49 -6.81
N ILE A 120 -19.03 1.76 -7.11
CA ILE A 120 -18.42 0.86 -6.12
C ILE A 120 -17.28 1.59 -5.42
N ASP A 121 -17.61 2.15 -4.27
CA ASP A 121 -16.67 2.89 -3.43
C ASP A 121 -15.35 2.14 -3.23
N HIS A 122 -14.26 2.86 -3.45
CA HIS A 122 -12.87 2.41 -3.26
C HIS A 122 -12.39 1.25 -4.15
N LEU A 123 -13.24 0.60 -4.95
CA LEU A 123 -12.85 -0.56 -5.77
C LEU A 123 -11.91 -0.15 -6.92
N GLU A 124 -12.30 0.88 -7.67
CA GLU A 124 -11.47 1.41 -8.76
C GLU A 124 -10.08 1.79 -8.25
N ALA A 125 -10.00 2.45 -7.10
CA ALA A 125 -8.72 2.87 -6.51
C ALA A 125 -7.86 1.71 -5.98
N ASN A 126 -8.45 0.53 -5.73
CA ASN A 126 -7.72 -0.69 -5.35
C ASN A 126 -7.23 -1.49 -6.57
N TRP A 127 -7.95 -1.39 -7.69
CA TRP A 127 -7.59 -2.08 -8.93
C TRP A 127 -6.70 -1.24 -9.83
N CYS A 128 -7.15 -0.05 -10.16
CA CYS A 128 -6.43 0.90 -10.96
C CYS A 128 -5.39 1.62 -10.10
N ASN A 129 -4.20 1.84 -10.65
CA ASN A 129 -3.30 2.88 -10.15
C ASN A 129 -2.74 2.70 -8.72
N TYR A 130 -2.95 1.55 -8.08
CA TYR A 130 -2.59 1.38 -6.67
C TYR A 130 -1.11 1.61 -6.41
N PHE A 131 -0.23 1.02 -7.22
CA PHE A 131 1.22 1.15 -7.06
C PHE A 131 1.68 2.60 -7.21
N CYS A 132 1.18 3.34 -8.22
CA CYS A 132 1.56 4.74 -8.36
C CYS A 132 1.08 5.55 -7.16
N ARG A 133 -0.16 5.35 -6.68
CA ARG A 133 -0.65 6.04 -5.48
C ARG A 133 0.17 5.71 -4.24
N ALA A 134 0.48 4.44 -4.02
CA ALA A 134 1.26 3.98 -2.87
C ALA A 134 2.67 4.60 -2.88
N TYR A 135 3.35 4.60 -4.02
CA TYR A 135 4.76 4.97 -4.09
C TYR A 135 5.04 6.43 -4.46
N SER A 136 4.12 7.12 -5.12
CA SER A 136 4.23 8.57 -5.38
C SER A 136 3.46 9.42 -4.37
N GLY A 137 2.58 8.78 -3.59
CA GLY A 137 1.63 9.44 -2.69
C GLY A 137 0.52 10.23 -3.39
N LYS A 138 0.37 10.08 -4.71
CA LYS A 138 -0.64 10.80 -5.50
C LYS A 138 -1.43 9.85 -6.39
N ALA A 139 -2.73 10.11 -6.50
CA ALA A 139 -3.52 9.46 -7.55
C ALA A 139 -3.11 10.02 -8.92
N VAL A 140 -2.80 9.13 -9.85
CA VAL A 140 -2.49 9.42 -11.25
C VAL A 140 -3.72 9.20 -12.13
N ARG A 141 -4.11 10.18 -12.94
CA ARG A 141 -5.30 10.13 -13.82
C ARG A 141 -4.95 10.42 -15.28
N THR A 142 -3.77 10.98 -15.53
CA THR A 142 -3.31 11.35 -16.88
C THR A 142 -1.94 10.75 -17.20
N VAL A 143 -1.59 10.70 -18.49
CA VAL A 143 -0.26 10.27 -18.96
C VAL A 143 0.86 11.15 -18.39
N SER A 144 0.62 12.45 -18.28
CA SER A 144 1.59 13.40 -17.71
C SER A 144 1.82 13.14 -16.21
N GLU A 145 0.74 12.93 -15.45
CA GLU A 145 0.83 12.57 -14.04
C GLU A 145 1.54 11.22 -13.84
N PHE A 146 1.33 10.27 -14.75
CA PHE A 146 2.02 8.99 -14.71
C PHE A 146 3.53 9.15 -14.90
N ALA A 147 3.94 9.94 -15.90
CA ALA A 147 5.34 10.23 -16.15
C ALA A 147 6.00 10.91 -14.93
N ALA A 148 5.31 11.87 -14.31
CA ALA A 148 5.77 12.55 -13.10
C ALA A 148 5.88 11.59 -11.89
N ALA A 149 4.85 10.78 -11.66
CA ALA A 149 4.86 9.78 -10.58
C ALA A 149 6.00 8.76 -10.78
N ARG A 150 6.18 8.25 -12.01
CA ARG A 150 7.28 7.35 -12.36
C ARG A 150 8.64 7.98 -12.09
N ALA A 151 8.86 9.22 -12.52
CA ALA A 151 10.13 9.92 -12.28
C ALA A 151 10.41 10.10 -10.79
N SER A 152 9.39 10.45 -10.00
CA SER A 152 9.51 10.58 -8.54
C SER A 152 9.85 9.25 -7.88
N ILE A 153 9.17 8.16 -8.25
CA ILE A 153 9.39 6.82 -7.68
C ILE A 153 10.81 6.33 -8.00
N LEU A 154 11.26 6.49 -9.24
CA LEU A 154 12.60 6.08 -9.65
C LEU A 154 13.68 6.84 -8.88
N ARG A 155 13.49 8.15 -8.65
CA ARG A 155 14.41 8.94 -7.83
C ARG A 155 14.50 8.43 -6.39
N GLU A 156 13.36 8.08 -5.77
CA GLU A 156 13.37 7.49 -4.42
C GLU A 156 14.14 6.15 -4.38
N ILE A 157 14.06 5.36 -5.44
CA ILE A 157 14.81 4.09 -5.56
C ILE A 157 16.30 4.35 -5.74
N GLU A 158 16.66 5.24 -6.67
CA GLU A 158 18.05 5.64 -6.97
C GLU A 158 18.74 6.23 -5.73
N ASP A 159 18.02 7.04 -4.95
CA ASP A 159 18.51 7.65 -3.72
C ASP A 159 18.52 6.67 -2.52
N GLY A 160 18.08 5.42 -2.72
CA GLY A 160 18.02 4.40 -1.66
C GLY A 160 16.96 4.66 -0.58
N ARG A 161 16.04 5.60 -0.82
CA ARG A 161 14.92 5.93 0.09
C ARG A 161 13.72 4.99 -0.08
N LEU A 162 13.62 4.29 -1.21
CA LEU A 162 12.63 3.25 -1.48
C LEU A 162 13.29 1.97 -2.00
N VAL A 163 13.10 0.85 -1.31
CA VAL A 163 13.55 -0.47 -1.75
C VAL A 163 12.34 -1.32 -2.14
N VAL A 164 12.34 -1.84 -3.36
CA VAL A 164 11.22 -2.63 -3.87
C VAL A 164 11.67 -4.03 -4.26
N GLY A 165 11.08 -5.04 -3.64
CA GLY A 165 11.29 -6.45 -3.98
C GLY A 165 10.15 -6.99 -4.84
N GLY A 166 10.42 -7.81 -5.85
CA GLY A 166 9.40 -8.47 -6.65
C GLY A 166 9.19 -9.92 -6.22
N GLN A 167 7.95 -10.40 -6.23
CA GLN A 167 7.68 -11.82 -6.39
C GLN A 167 7.95 -12.13 -7.88
N GLY A 168 9.10 -12.71 -8.19
CA GLY A 168 9.47 -13.05 -9.57
C GLY A 168 8.46 -14.04 -10.20
N PRO A 169 8.40 -14.13 -11.54
CA PRO A 169 7.58 -15.13 -12.19
C PRO A 169 8.08 -16.53 -11.77
N HIS A 170 7.15 -17.37 -11.31
CA HIS A 170 7.37 -18.80 -11.13
C HIS A 170 7.36 -19.50 -12.48
#